data_AF-A0A2Z6E530-F1
#
_entry.id   AF-A0A2Z6E530-F1
#
_cell.length_a   1.000
_cell.length_b   1.000
_cell.length_c   1.000
_cell.angle_alpha   90.00
_cell.angle_beta   90.00
_cell.angle_gamma   90.00
#
_symmetry.space_group_name_H-M   'P 1'
#
loop_
_entity.id
_entity.type
_entity.pdbx_description
1 polymer ?
#
loop_
_entity_poly.entity_id
_entity_poly.type
_entity_poly.pdbx_seq_one_letter_code
_entity_poly.pdbx_strand_id
1 'polypeptide(L)'
;MNAMPSIERAVPAQVDALCAIERAAVQLFRGHPAWPFYQAAALPPDRLEAAITRGLVWVAMEAGAPVGFIWLDDEGRTDADGIGIAELDVLPRHGRRGIGGALLEHACAWARAAGYRRIDLGTVADVPWNAPFYAAHGFAVVDKHAPDYARALARDRANGFPDALRVFMARALEPPARGDWTVWPAPAKLNLFLRITGRRVDGYHELQTVFRLLDWGDELRVRVREDGQLRRLAGAAGVAEEDDLALRAARLLRDHTGVTFGAEIAIDKRIPMGGGLGGGSSDAASVLVALDHLWGCGLDEAALAELGRRLGADVPVFVRGRSAWAEGIGERLTPLALPRRWYVVLDPHEHVATAGLFQAPELTRNATPAKMPDFVSGGLADNAFTPVVRRRHPKVAAALDWLGAFGAARLSGSGGCVFLETTSRARARQVARQCPADFAAVVAEGVEVSPLLAALARHRRAGGA
;
A
#
# COMPACT_ATOMS: atom_id res chain seq x y z
N MET A 1 31.68 -13.51 15.86
CA MET A 1 30.94 -13.24 14.61
C MET A 1 29.82 -12.28 14.96
N ASN A 2 29.81 -11.06 14.44
CA ASN A 2 28.68 -10.16 14.66
C ASN A 2 27.45 -10.74 13.93
N ALA A 3 26.32 -10.82 14.63
CA ALA A 3 25.07 -11.27 14.01
C ALA A 3 24.71 -10.33 12.84
N MET A 4 24.11 -10.89 11.77
CA MET A 4 23.59 -10.08 10.68
C MET A 4 22.47 -9.15 11.19
N PRO A 5 22.44 -7.87 10.79
CA PRO A 5 21.33 -6.97 11.10
C PRO A 5 19.98 -7.54 10.67
N SER A 6 18.92 -7.26 11.43
CA SER A 6 17.56 -7.58 11.00
C SER A 6 17.14 -6.65 9.87
N ILE A 7 16.42 -7.18 8.88
CA ILE A 7 15.83 -6.36 7.80
C ILE A 7 14.34 -6.25 8.06
N GLU A 8 13.86 -5.02 8.16
CA GLU A 8 12.45 -4.70 8.40
C GLU A 8 11.98 -3.59 7.44
N ARG A 9 10.66 -3.38 7.34
CA ARG A 9 10.15 -2.23 6.58
C ARG A 9 10.50 -0.94 7.31
N ALA A 10 10.86 0.08 6.53
CA ALA A 10 11.02 1.42 7.03
C ALA A 10 9.70 1.97 7.59
N VAL A 11 9.80 2.84 8.59
CA VAL A 11 8.69 3.63 9.13
C VAL A 11 8.94 5.13 8.95
N PRO A 12 7.90 5.99 8.88
CA PRO A 12 8.09 7.43 8.61
C PRO A 12 9.04 8.13 9.58
N ALA A 13 9.08 7.69 10.84
CA ALA A 13 10.00 8.23 11.85
C ALA A 13 11.50 8.03 11.53
N GLN A 14 11.84 7.16 10.57
CA GLN A 14 13.22 6.87 10.18
C GLN A 14 13.73 7.75 9.03
N VAL A 15 12.90 8.59 8.39
CA VAL A 15 13.28 9.38 7.20
C VAL A 15 14.59 10.15 7.40
N ASP A 16 14.72 10.88 8.52
CA ASP A 16 15.91 11.69 8.79
C ASP A 16 17.18 10.84 8.95
N ALA A 17 17.04 9.67 9.59
CA ALA A 17 18.14 8.73 9.77
C ALA A 17 18.60 8.16 8.42
N LEU A 18 17.66 7.80 7.54
CA LEU A 18 17.98 7.26 6.22
C LEU A 18 18.64 8.31 5.32
N CYS A 19 18.15 9.55 5.31
CA CYS A 19 18.82 10.65 4.64
C CYS A 19 20.23 10.92 5.21
N ALA A 20 20.46 10.67 6.50
CA ALA A 20 21.81 10.78 7.08
C ALA A 20 22.74 9.62 6.65
N ILE A 21 22.20 8.42 6.46
CA ILE A 21 22.95 7.27 5.92
C ILE A 21 23.41 7.56 4.50
N GLU A 22 22.51 8.03 3.63
CA GLU A 22 22.82 8.41 2.25
C GLU A 22 23.92 9.46 2.19
N ARG A 23 23.77 10.57 2.93
CA ARG A 23 24.81 11.62 3.00
C ARG A 23 26.18 11.09 3.44
N ALA A 24 26.22 10.09 4.32
CA ALA A 24 27.45 9.46 4.77
C ALA A 24 28.04 8.51 3.72
N ALA A 25 27.20 7.73 3.04
CA ALA A 25 27.60 6.83 1.95
C ALA A 25 28.15 7.60 0.75
N VAL A 26 27.49 8.71 0.38
CA VAL A 26 27.94 9.60 -0.71
C VAL A 26 29.37 10.11 -0.49
N GLN A 27 29.82 10.32 0.75
CA GLN A 27 31.21 10.74 1.05
C GLN A 27 32.28 9.81 0.47
N LEU A 28 31.96 8.53 0.23
CA LEU A 28 32.87 7.57 -0.38
C LEU A 28 33.24 7.93 -1.83
N PHE A 29 32.43 8.75 -2.49
CA PHE A 29 32.71 9.23 -3.84
C PHE A 29 33.63 10.45 -3.86
N ARG A 30 34.03 11.02 -2.71
CA ARG A 30 34.87 12.23 -2.69
C ARG A 30 36.15 12.03 -3.51
N GLY A 31 36.39 12.92 -4.46
CA GLY A 31 37.51 12.83 -5.42
C GLY A 31 37.17 12.11 -6.73
N HIS A 32 36.00 11.47 -6.83
CA HIS A 32 35.48 10.86 -8.06
C HIS A 32 34.78 11.91 -8.95
N PRO A 33 34.82 11.81 -10.29
CA PRO A 33 34.08 12.70 -11.20
C PRO A 33 32.56 12.75 -10.96
N ALA A 34 31.98 11.69 -10.39
CA ALA A 34 30.56 11.64 -10.03
C ALA A 34 30.20 12.41 -8.74
N TRP A 35 31.20 12.78 -7.90
CA TRP A 35 30.98 13.40 -6.60
C TRP A 35 30.12 14.67 -6.62
N PRO A 36 30.38 15.67 -7.50
CA PRO A 36 29.60 16.91 -7.48
C PRO A 36 28.12 16.67 -7.72
N PHE A 37 27.78 15.63 -8.51
CA PHE A 37 26.41 15.29 -8.85
C PHE A 37 25.70 14.58 -7.69
N TYR A 38 26.37 13.63 -7.03
CA TYR A 38 25.82 13.00 -5.83
C TYR A 38 25.68 13.98 -4.68
N GLN A 39 26.67 14.86 -4.47
CA GLN A 39 26.62 15.89 -3.45
C GLN A 39 25.46 16.88 -3.68
N ALA A 40 25.15 17.21 -4.93
CA ALA A 40 24.04 18.11 -5.27
C ALA A 40 22.66 17.41 -5.27
N ALA A 41 22.62 16.08 -5.45
CA ALA A 41 21.40 15.30 -5.57
C ALA A 41 21.01 14.59 -4.27
N ALA A 42 20.93 15.34 -3.17
CA ALA A 42 20.55 14.78 -1.87
C ALA A 42 19.20 14.05 -1.92
N LEU A 43 19.12 12.92 -1.21
CA LEU A 43 17.91 12.12 -1.11
C LEU A 43 16.72 12.98 -0.63
N PRO A 44 15.69 13.22 -1.48
CA PRO A 44 14.59 14.11 -1.11
C PRO A 44 13.72 13.46 -0.03
N PRO A 45 13.67 13.99 1.21
CA PRO A 45 12.97 13.35 2.34
C PRO A 45 11.49 13.08 2.03
N ASP A 46 10.87 14.02 1.34
CA ASP A 46 9.49 13.93 0.87
C ASP A 46 9.26 12.72 -0.06
N ARG A 47 10.19 12.37 -0.96
CA ARG A 47 10.00 11.17 -1.79
C ARG A 47 10.32 9.90 -1.02
N LEU A 48 11.26 9.95 -0.08
CA LEU A 48 11.53 8.79 0.76
C LEU A 48 10.31 8.47 1.64
N GLU A 49 9.71 9.47 2.27
CA GLU A 49 8.48 9.31 3.06
C GLU A 49 7.32 8.74 2.20
N ALA A 50 7.24 9.13 0.91
CA ALA A 50 6.30 8.54 -0.06
C ALA A 50 6.45 7.03 -0.13
N ALA A 51 7.69 6.60 -0.35
CA ALA A 51 8.01 5.22 -0.63
C ALA A 51 7.88 4.36 0.63
N ILE A 52 8.25 4.91 1.79
CA ILE A 52 7.97 4.32 3.10
C ILE A 52 6.47 4.10 3.28
N THR A 53 5.66 5.13 2.97
CA THR A 53 4.19 5.02 3.04
C THR A 53 3.64 4.01 2.03
N ARG A 54 4.32 3.76 0.91
CA ARG A 54 3.94 2.71 -0.04
C ARG A 54 4.50 1.32 0.33
N GLY A 55 5.34 1.22 1.36
CA GLY A 55 5.96 -0.03 1.80
C GLY A 55 7.13 -0.50 0.93
N LEU A 56 7.76 0.42 0.18
CA LEU A 56 8.82 0.15 -0.80
C LEU A 56 10.25 0.42 -0.28
N VAL A 57 10.41 0.57 1.04
CA VAL A 57 11.72 0.84 1.66
C VAL A 57 11.94 -0.15 2.79
N TRP A 58 13.12 -0.78 2.80
CA TRP A 58 13.56 -1.68 3.86
C TRP A 58 14.83 -1.16 4.50
N VAL A 59 14.97 -1.38 5.81
CA VAL A 59 16.08 -0.92 6.63
C VAL A 59 16.76 -2.10 7.29
N ALA A 60 18.08 -2.07 7.31
CA ALA A 60 18.89 -2.96 8.13
C ALA A 60 19.09 -2.32 9.50
N MET A 61 18.71 -3.03 10.57
CA MET A 61 18.74 -2.55 11.94
C MET A 61 19.80 -3.26 12.76
N GLU A 62 20.63 -2.49 13.45
CA GLU A 62 21.63 -3.00 14.40
C GLU A 62 21.55 -2.19 15.69
N ALA A 63 21.41 -2.88 16.82
CA ALA A 63 21.27 -2.26 18.14
C ALA A 63 20.19 -1.15 18.21
N GLY A 64 19.06 -1.36 17.51
CA GLY A 64 17.92 -0.44 17.49
C GLY A 64 18.08 0.78 16.58
N ALA A 65 19.15 0.85 15.77
CA ALA A 65 19.39 1.95 14.84
C ALA A 65 19.47 1.47 13.38
N PRO A 66 18.97 2.25 12.41
CA PRO A 66 19.20 2.00 11.00
C PRO A 66 20.70 2.10 10.66
N VAL A 67 21.23 1.08 9.99
CA VAL A 67 22.64 1.04 9.54
C VAL A 67 22.81 0.93 8.03
N GLY A 68 21.73 0.64 7.32
CA GLY A 68 21.62 0.68 5.86
C GLY A 68 20.17 0.59 5.44
N PHE A 69 19.88 0.90 4.18
CA PHE A 69 18.54 0.79 3.62
C PHE A 69 18.57 0.53 2.12
N ILE A 70 17.46 0.00 1.61
CA ILE A 70 17.20 -0.12 0.18
C ILE A 70 15.82 0.44 -0.11
N TRP A 71 15.72 1.24 -1.17
CA TRP A 71 14.49 1.86 -1.64
C TRP A 71 14.18 1.38 -3.06
N LEU A 72 13.03 0.72 -3.23
CA LEU A 72 12.47 0.35 -4.53
C LEU A 72 11.52 1.42 -5.08
N ASP A 73 11.50 1.59 -6.39
CA ASP A 73 10.63 2.53 -7.08
C ASP A 73 10.06 1.92 -8.37
N ASP A 74 8.77 2.11 -8.55
CA ASP A 74 8.01 1.71 -9.74
C ASP A 74 7.57 2.94 -10.58
N GLU A 75 7.86 4.17 -10.12
CA GLU A 75 7.41 5.37 -10.78
C GLU A 75 8.09 5.59 -12.13
N GLY A 76 7.28 5.76 -13.18
CA GLY A 76 7.77 6.20 -14.49
C GLY A 76 8.37 5.12 -15.36
N ARG A 77 8.17 3.85 -15.00
CA ARG A 77 8.53 2.71 -15.83
C ARG A 77 7.45 2.50 -16.90
N THR A 78 7.89 2.22 -18.12
CA THR A 78 7.03 1.83 -19.24
C THR A 78 6.60 0.37 -19.17
N ASP A 79 7.44 -0.44 -18.55
CA ASP A 79 7.21 -1.85 -18.31
C ASP A 79 6.62 -2.09 -16.91
N ALA A 80 5.44 -2.71 -16.85
CA ALA A 80 4.73 -3.06 -15.63
C ALA A 80 5.32 -4.30 -14.91
N ASP A 81 6.28 -4.99 -15.53
CA ASP A 81 6.90 -6.21 -15.01
C ASP A 81 8.25 -5.97 -14.34
N GLY A 82 8.81 -4.77 -14.45
CA GLY A 82 10.05 -4.37 -13.77
C GLY A 82 9.84 -3.43 -12.59
N ILE A 83 10.77 -3.47 -11.62
CA ILE A 83 10.87 -2.49 -10.53
C ILE A 83 12.32 -2.01 -10.37
N GLY A 84 12.53 -0.73 -10.12
CA GLY A 84 13.86 -0.16 -9.95
C GLY A 84 14.31 -0.12 -8.48
N ILE A 85 15.62 -0.15 -8.25
CA ILE A 85 16.25 0.28 -7.00
C ILE A 85 16.58 1.76 -7.18
N ALA A 86 15.89 2.60 -6.42
CA ALA A 86 16.13 4.04 -6.40
C ALA A 86 17.38 4.38 -5.57
N GLU A 87 17.60 3.66 -4.47
CA GLU A 87 18.75 3.89 -3.58
C GLU A 87 19.13 2.60 -2.81
N LEU A 88 20.43 2.40 -2.58
CA LEU A 88 20.97 1.35 -1.71
C LEU A 88 22.21 1.88 -0.99
N ASP A 89 22.06 2.18 0.29
CA ASP A 89 23.14 2.74 1.09
C ASP A 89 23.36 1.96 2.39
N VAL A 90 24.63 1.89 2.78
CA VAL A 90 25.06 1.35 4.08
C VAL A 90 26.02 2.35 4.69
N LEU A 91 25.88 2.60 5.99
CA LEU A 91 26.82 3.46 6.72
C LEU A 91 28.26 2.98 6.45
N PRO A 92 29.21 3.88 6.12
CA PRO A 92 30.59 3.49 5.79
C PRO A 92 31.26 2.62 6.87
N ARG A 93 31.03 2.92 8.15
CA ARG A 93 31.54 2.13 9.30
C ARG A 93 30.94 0.71 9.40
N HIS A 94 29.84 0.45 8.69
CA HIS A 94 29.19 -0.86 8.56
C HIS A 94 29.45 -1.50 7.17
N GLY A 95 30.25 -0.86 6.32
CA GLY A 95 30.61 -1.38 4.99
C GLY A 95 31.36 -2.70 5.08
N ARG A 96 31.30 -3.50 4.00
CA ARG A 96 31.98 -4.81 3.86
C ARG A 96 31.58 -5.86 4.91
N ARG A 97 30.43 -5.69 5.57
CA ARG A 97 29.84 -6.65 6.52
C ARG A 97 28.71 -7.50 5.92
N GLY A 98 28.53 -7.48 4.60
CA GLY A 98 27.46 -8.22 3.90
C GLY A 98 26.07 -7.56 3.94
N ILE A 99 25.90 -6.44 4.65
CA ILE A 99 24.61 -5.75 4.83
C ILE A 99 23.99 -5.32 3.49
N GLY A 100 24.78 -4.71 2.60
CA GLY A 100 24.29 -4.27 1.29
C GLY A 100 23.78 -5.44 0.44
N GLY A 101 24.50 -6.57 0.46
CA GLY A 101 24.07 -7.79 -0.22
C GLY A 101 22.79 -8.38 0.37
N ALA A 102 22.64 -8.36 1.71
CA ALA A 102 21.44 -8.84 2.36
C ALA A 102 20.21 -7.96 2.05
N LEU A 103 20.36 -6.63 2.03
CA LEU A 103 19.30 -5.70 1.60
C LEU A 103 18.91 -5.94 0.14
N LEU A 104 19.91 -6.12 -0.74
CA LEU A 104 19.69 -6.37 -2.16
C LEU A 104 18.92 -7.67 -2.41
N GLU A 105 19.35 -8.78 -1.79
CA GLU A 105 18.65 -10.08 -1.93
C GLU A 105 17.24 -10.03 -1.31
N HIS A 106 17.06 -9.33 -0.19
CA HIS A 106 15.75 -9.13 0.42
C HIS A 106 14.79 -8.41 -0.54
N ALA A 107 15.25 -7.32 -1.17
CA ALA A 107 14.47 -6.59 -2.16
C ALA A 107 14.16 -7.43 -3.40
N CYS A 108 15.13 -8.22 -3.91
CA CYS A 108 14.91 -9.15 -5.01
C CYS A 108 13.85 -10.21 -4.66
N ALA A 109 13.92 -10.78 -3.44
CA ALA A 109 12.97 -11.76 -2.96
C ALA A 109 11.56 -11.18 -2.82
N TRP A 110 11.43 -9.97 -2.28
CA TRP A 110 10.14 -9.28 -2.21
C TRP A 110 9.59 -8.95 -3.60
N ALA A 111 10.42 -8.42 -4.51
CA ALA A 111 10.00 -8.09 -5.87
C ALA A 111 9.49 -9.33 -6.61
N ARG A 112 10.21 -10.45 -6.49
CA ARG A 112 9.77 -11.76 -7.00
C ARG A 112 8.43 -12.19 -6.40
N ALA A 113 8.29 -12.14 -5.07
CA ALA A 113 7.05 -12.51 -4.40
C ALA A 113 5.87 -11.61 -4.80
N ALA A 114 6.12 -10.34 -5.10
CA ALA A 114 5.14 -9.38 -5.61
C ALA A 114 4.82 -9.57 -7.11
N GLY A 115 5.45 -10.54 -7.78
CA GLY A 115 5.19 -10.87 -9.19
C GLY A 115 5.98 -10.04 -10.21
N TYR A 116 6.98 -9.26 -9.78
CA TYR A 116 7.90 -8.60 -10.72
C TYR A 116 8.84 -9.63 -11.36
N ARG A 117 9.17 -9.40 -12.64
CA ARG A 117 10.02 -10.25 -13.49
C ARG A 117 11.44 -9.74 -13.63
N ARG A 118 11.67 -8.48 -13.25
CA ARG A 118 12.95 -7.82 -13.37
C ARG A 118 13.12 -6.81 -12.25
N ILE A 119 14.32 -6.73 -11.73
CA ILE A 119 14.77 -5.63 -10.89
C ILE A 119 15.98 -4.98 -11.52
N ASP A 120 16.03 -3.65 -11.51
CA ASP A 120 17.09 -2.88 -12.17
C ASP A 120 17.57 -1.71 -11.32
N LEU A 121 18.73 -1.18 -11.66
CA LEU A 121 19.36 -0.08 -10.95
C LEU A 121 20.23 0.76 -11.88
N GLY A 122 20.41 2.03 -11.51
CA GLY A 122 21.43 2.90 -12.08
C GLY A 122 22.66 2.93 -11.17
N THR A 123 23.85 2.72 -11.73
CA THR A 123 25.12 2.80 -11.03
C THR A 123 26.17 3.56 -11.85
N VAL A 124 27.42 3.56 -11.39
CA VAL A 124 28.54 4.25 -12.00
C VAL A 124 29.53 3.24 -12.59
N ALA A 125 29.96 3.45 -13.83
CA ALA A 125 30.73 2.51 -14.64
C ALA A 125 32.13 2.19 -14.07
N ASP A 126 32.81 3.21 -13.56
CA ASP A 126 34.24 3.22 -13.22
C ASP A 126 34.50 3.13 -11.71
N VAL A 127 33.45 2.90 -10.91
CA VAL A 127 33.57 2.69 -9.47
C VAL A 127 33.92 1.23 -9.19
N PRO A 128 35.15 0.92 -8.69
CA PRO A 128 35.68 -0.45 -8.69
C PRO A 128 34.87 -1.48 -7.91
N TRP A 129 34.08 -1.03 -6.94
CA TRP A 129 33.28 -1.92 -6.10
C TRP A 129 31.84 -2.12 -6.59
N ASN A 130 31.29 -1.22 -7.42
CA ASN A 130 29.87 -1.26 -7.78
C ASN A 130 29.56 -2.40 -8.75
N ALA A 131 30.17 -2.42 -9.93
CA ALA A 131 29.87 -3.42 -10.95
C ALA A 131 30.14 -4.86 -10.48
N PRO A 132 31.29 -5.17 -9.83
CA PRO A 132 31.52 -6.53 -9.30
C PRO A 132 30.53 -6.93 -8.21
N PHE A 133 30.14 -6.00 -7.34
CA PHE A 133 29.14 -6.26 -6.30
C PHE A 133 27.80 -6.68 -6.91
N TYR A 134 27.26 -5.89 -7.83
CA TYR A 134 25.97 -6.21 -8.46
C TYR A 134 26.04 -7.47 -9.35
N ALA A 135 27.14 -7.67 -10.07
CA ALA A 135 27.36 -8.88 -10.87
C ALA A 135 27.38 -10.15 -9.99
N ALA A 136 28.01 -10.11 -8.81
CA ALA A 136 27.99 -11.22 -7.85
C ALA A 136 26.58 -11.55 -7.33
N HIS A 137 25.65 -10.59 -7.40
CA HIS A 137 24.24 -10.74 -7.06
C HIS A 137 23.33 -10.96 -8.29
N GLY A 138 23.90 -11.34 -9.44
CA GLY A 138 23.15 -11.76 -10.63
C GLY A 138 22.63 -10.62 -11.51
N PHE A 139 23.12 -9.39 -11.32
CA PHE A 139 22.80 -8.28 -12.20
C PHE A 139 23.76 -8.24 -13.41
N ALA A 140 23.22 -7.98 -14.59
CA ALA A 140 23.99 -7.79 -15.81
C ALA A 140 23.81 -6.38 -16.36
N VAL A 141 24.83 -5.85 -17.04
CA VAL A 141 24.72 -4.58 -17.77
C VAL A 141 23.68 -4.71 -18.87
N VAL A 142 22.86 -3.67 -19.02
CA VAL A 142 21.79 -3.59 -20.03
C VAL A 142 22.01 -2.39 -20.94
N ASP A 143 21.35 -2.39 -22.10
CA ASP A 143 21.36 -1.23 -22.99
C ASP A 143 20.73 -0.03 -22.30
N LYS A 144 21.56 0.96 -21.95
CA LYS A 144 21.11 2.19 -21.31
C LYS A 144 20.15 3.01 -22.18
N HIS A 145 20.12 2.78 -23.49
CA HIS A 145 19.22 3.47 -24.42
C HIS A 145 17.88 2.75 -24.60
N ALA A 146 17.66 1.61 -23.94
CA ALA A 146 16.36 0.95 -23.95
C ALA A 146 15.26 1.88 -23.37
N PRO A 147 14.01 1.79 -23.85
CA PRO A 147 12.92 2.69 -23.45
C PRO A 147 12.71 2.79 -21.93
N ASP A 148 12.92 1.68 -21.21
CA ASP A 148 12.75 1.60 -19.76
C ASP A 148 13.67 2.56 -18.97
N TYR A 149 14.82 2.93 -19.55
CA TYR A 149 15.81 3.81 -18.91
C TYR A 149 15.74 5.26 -19.42
N ALA A 150 14.87 5.56 -20.38
CA ALA A 150 14.79 6.88 -21.01
C ALA A 150 14.51 8.00 -19.99
N ARG A 151 13.61 7.75 -19.02
CA ARG A 151 13.30 8.71 -17.95
C ARG A 151 14.48 8.92 -16.99
N ALA A 152 15.19 7.85 -16.63
CA ALA A 152 16.38 7.94 -15.77
C ALA A 152 17.50 8.73 -16.48
N LEU A 153 17.75 8.45 -17.76
CA LEU A 153 18.71 9.21 -18.57
C LEU A 153 18.31 10.67 -18.78
N ALA A 154 17.01 10.96 -18.92
CA ALA A 154 16.53 12.34 -19.02
C ALA A 154 16.77 13.10 -17.70
N ARG A 155 16.56 12.45 -16.55
CA ARG A 155 16.89 13.01 -15.22
C ARG A 155 18.38 13.24 -15.06
N ASP A 156 19.21 12.27 -15.43
CA ASP A 156 20.67 12.40 -15.39
C ASP A 156 21.13 13.60 -16.23
N ARG A 157 20.62 13.74 -17.46
CA ARG A 157 20.89 14.89 -18.33
C ARG A 157 20.43 16.22 -17.73
N ALA A 158 19.22 16.26 -17.16
CA ALA A 158 18.70 17.46 -16.51
C ALA A 158 19.53 17.89 -15.29
N ASN A 159 20.14 16.92 -14.59
CA ASN A 159 21.02 17.16 -13.45
C ASN A 159 22.49 17.36 -13.86
N GLY A 160 22.81 17.32 -15.17
CA GLY A 160 24.16 17.44 -15.69
C GLY A 160 25.06 16.21 -15.47
N PHE A 161 24.51 15.07 -15.03
CA PHE A 161 25.28 13.86 -14.74
C PHE A 161 25.97 13.33 -16.01
N PRO A 162 27.28 12.99 -15.99
CA PRO A 162 28.00 12.59 -17.19
C PRO A 162 27.50 11.25 -17.74
N ASP A 163 27.02 11.25 -18.99
CA ASP A 163 26.45 10.06 -19.64
C ASP A 163 27.44 8.89 -19.74
N ALA A 164 28.74 9.18 -19.90
CA ALA A 164 29.80 8.17 -19.96
C ALA A 164 29.98 7.41 -18.62
N LEU A 165 29.58 8.02 -17.49
CA LEU A 165 29.69 7.41 -16.18
C LEU A 165 28.47 6.56 -15.83
N ARG A 166 27.31 6.82 -16.44
CA ARG A 166 26.07 6.10 -16.10
C ARG A 166 26.04 4.73 -16.75
N VAL A 167 25.86 3.70 -15.93
CA VAL A 167 25.55 2.34 -16.35
C VAL A 167 24.26 1.89 -15.66
N PHE A 168 23.41 1.18 -16.39
CA PHE A 168 22.27 0.47 -15.83
C PHE A 168 22.58 -1.02 -15.78
N MET A 169 22.09 -1.68 -14.73
CA MET A 169 22.17 -3.12 -14.60
C MET A 169 20.80 -3.67 -14.22
N ALA A 170 20.49 -4.88 -14.65
CA ALA A 170 19.24 -5.55 -14.33
C ALA A 170 19.46 -7.03 -14.00
N ARG A 171 18.59 -7.57 -13.16
CA ARG A 171 18.49 -8.99 -12.83
C ARG A 171 17.10 -9.48 -13.20
N ALA A 172 17.05 -10.58 -13.97
CA ALA A 172 15.81 -11.29 -14.21
C ALA A 172 15.38 -12.05 -12.93
N LEU A 173 14.08 -12.06 -12.67
CA LEU A 173 13.47 -12.72 -11.52
C LEU A 173 12.55 -13.83 -12.02
N GLU A 174 12.83 -15.06 -11.59
CA GLU A 174 11.97 -16.21 -11.89
C GLU A 174 10.65 -16.15 -11.12
N PRO A 175 9.55 -16.73 -11.64
CA PRO A 175 8.26 -16.63 -10.97
C PRO A 175 8.30 -17.37 -9.63
N PRO A 176 7.48 -16.96 -8.65
CA PRO A 176 7.26 -17.77 -7.46
C PRO A 176 6.73 -19.15 -7.88
N ALA A 177 7.32 -20.23 -7.35
CA ALA A 177 6.75 -21.56 -7.49
C ALA A 177 5.46 -21.65 -6.66
N ARG A 178 4.62 -22.67 -6.90
CA ARG A 178 3.33 -22.84 -6.19
C ARG A 178 3.48 -22.78 -4.66
N GLY A 179 4.51 -23.41 -4.12
CA GLY A 179 4.80 -23.44 -2.67
C GLY A 179 5.62 -22.26 -2.15
N ASP A 180 5.92 -21.25 -2.97
CA ASP A 180 6.63 -20.05 -2.52
C ASP A 180 5.67 -19.02 -1.92
N TRP A 181 6.24 -18.06 -1.21
CA TRP A 181 5.51 -16.88 -0.78
C TRP A 181 5.24 -15.93 -1.96
N THR A 182 4.01 -15.43 -2.01
CA THR A 182 3.56 -14.36 -2.90
C THR A 182 3.07 -13.18 -2.07
N VAL A 183 3.13 -11.97 -2.62
CA VAL A 183 2.78 -10.71 -1.97
C VAL A 183 1.63 -10.03 -2.71
N TRP A 184 0.64 -9.56 -1.95
CA TRP A 184 -0.62 -9.00 -2.44
C TRP A 184 -1.03 -7.77 -1.63
N PRO A 185 -1.32 -6.62 -2.26
CA PRO A 185 -1.84 -5.45 -1.55
C PRO A 185 -3.28 -5.66 -1.06
N ALA A 186 -3.63 -5.10 0.09
CA ALA A 186 -5.01 -4.88 0.54
C ALA A 186 -5.23 -3.39 0.81
N PRO A 187 -5.64 -2.60 -0.20
CA PRO A 187 -5.74 -1.16 -0.08
C PRO A 187 -6.86 -0.73 0.88
N ALA A 188 -6.72 0.45 1.49
CA ALA A 188 -7.80 1.10 2.24
C ALA A 188 -8.81 1.75 1.29
N LYS A 189 -9.98 2.10 1.83
CA LYS A 189 -10.97 2.97 1.19
C LYS A 189 -11.32 4.18 2.05
N LEU A 190 -11.94 5.16 1.41
CA LEU A 190 -12.69 6.24 2.04
C LEU A 190 -14.14 6.22 1.57
N ASN A 191 -15.05 6.66 2.44
CA ASN A 191 -16.40 7.08 2.03
C ASN A 191 -16.40 8.60 1.85
N LEU A 192 -16.42 9.08 0.59
CA LEU A 192 -16.34 10.53 0.31
C LEU A 192 -17.58 11.31 0.79
N PHE A 193 -18.70 10.60 0.93
CA PHE A 193 -19.89 10.97 1.70
C PHE A 193 -20.57 9.67 2.16
N LEU A 194 -21.50 9.72 3.11
CA LEU A 194 -22.31 8.55 3.48
C LEU A 194 -23.68 9.01 3.97
N ARG A 195 -24.74 8.53 3.31
CA ARG A 195 -26.13 8.78 3.68
C ARG A 195 -26.83 7.47 4.05
N ILE A 196 -27.77 7.58 4.98
CA ILE A 196 -28.71 6.51 5.32
C ILE A 196 -30.10 6.97 4.86
N THR A 197 -30.62 6.34 3.82
CA THR A 197 -31.88 6.72 3.15
C THR A 197 -33.09 6.01 3.73
N GLY A 198 -32.88 4.89 4.42
CA GLY A 198 -33.95 4.13 5.03
C GLY A 198 -33.45 2.99 5.92
N ARG A 199 -34.41 2.28 6.51
CA ARG A 199 -34.19 0.99 7.19
C ARG A 199 -35.03 -0.08 6.50
N ARG A 200 -34.40 -1.20 6.17
CA ARG A 200 -35.03 -2.37 5.58
C ARG A 200 -35.80 -3.18 6.63
N VAL A 201 -36.70 -4.05 6.14
CA VAL A 201 -37.48 -4.96 6.98
C VAL A 201 -36.63 -6.02 7.70
N ASP A 202 -35.48 -6.38 7.12
CA ASP A 202 -34.49 -7.29 7.70
C ASP A 202 -33.59 -6.63 8.78
N GLY A 203 -33.82 -5.34 9.07
CA GLY A 203 -33.11 -4.58 10.08
C GLY A 203 -31.87 -3.84 9.58
N TYR A 204 -31.40 -4.09 8.34
CA TYR A 204 -30.28 -3.36 7.73
C TYR A 204 -30.69 -1.94 7.30
N HIS A 205 -29.68 -1.11 7.03
CA HIS A 205 -29.87 0.28 6.59
C HIS A 205 -29.59 0.42 5.11
N GLU A 206 -30.46 1.13 4.40
CA GLU A 206 -30.23 1.50 3.00
C GLU A 206 -29.27 2.70 2.98
N LEU A 207 -28.18 2.57 2.25
CA LEU A 207 -27.05 3.50 2.20
C LEU A 207 -26.88 4.08 0.80
N GLN A 208 -26.32 5.29 0.75
CA GLN A 208 -25.70 5.83 -0.45
C GLN A 208 -24.33 6.41 -0.08
N THR A 209 -23.29 6.04 -0.83
CA THR A 209 -21.92 6.50 -0.58
C THR A 209 -21.10 6.47 -1.87
N VAL A 210 -19.97 7.17 -1.88
CA VAL A 210 -18.92 6.98 -2.89
C VAL A 210 -17.68 6.43 -2.21
N PHE A 211 -17.28 5.23 -2.64
CA PHE A 211 -16.02 4.63 -2.24
C PHE A 211 -14.88 5.20 -3.08
N ARG A 212 -13.82 5.62 -2.40
CA ARG A 212 -12.53 5.96 -3.01
C ARG A 212 -11.46 5.01 -2.48
N LEU A 213 -10.87 4.21 -3.36
CA LEU A 213 -9.73 3.37 -3.01
C LEU A 213 -8.45 4.21 -2.88
N LEU A 214 -7.53 3.78 -2.02
CA LEU A 214 -6.25 4.44 -1.77
C LEU A 214 -5.06 3.61 -2.27
N ASP A 215 -3.94 4.26 -2.56
CA ASP A 215 -2.63 3.62 -2.82
C ASP A 215 -1.89 3.15 -1.54
N TRP A 216 -2.63 3.08 -0.43
CA TRP A 216 -2.14 2.72 0.89
C TRP A 216 -3.05 1.68 1.52
N GLY A 217 -2.45 0.71 2.22
CA GLY A 217 -3.18 -0.31 2.96
C GLY A 217 -2.27 -1.40 3.52
N ASP A 218 -2.86 -2.54 3.84
CA ASP A 218 -2.20 -3.73 4.36
C ASP A 218 -1.43 -4.48 3.24
N GLU A 219 -0.50 -5.34 3.62
CA GLU A 219 0.17 -6.25 2.69
C GLU A 219 -0.03 -7.71 3.13
N LEU A 220 -0.54 -8.55 2.24
CA LEU A 220 -0.74 -9.96 2.47
C LEU A 220 0.41 -10.75 1.85
N ARG A 221 0.92 -11.71 2.60
CA ARG A 221 1.77 -12.79 2.10
C ARG A 221 0.96 -14.07 2.09
N VAL A 222 0.96 -14.75 0.95
CA VAL A 222 0.20 -15.99 0.74
C VAL A 222 1.11 -17.06 0.17
N ARG A 223 1.05 -18.26 0.73
CA ARG A 223 1.75 -19.45 0.24
C ARG A 223 0.78 -20.61 0.13
N VAL A 224 0.72 -21.28 -1.02
CA VAL A 224 -0.16 -22.45 -1.21
C VAL A 224 0.38 -23.64 -0.41
N ARG A 225 -0.53 -24.44 0.14
CA ARG A 225 -0.21 -25.73 0.77
C ARG A 225 -0.88 -26.87 0.01
N GLU A 226 -0.23 -28.03 -0.05
CA GLU A 226 -0.77 -29.22 -0.72
C GLU A 226 -1.56 -30.15 0.24
N ASP A 227 -1.48 -29.93 1.54
CA ASP A 227 -2.13 -30.75 2.57
C ASP A 227 -3.54 -30.27 2.96
N GLY A 228 -4.11 -29.32 2.19
CA GLY A 228 -5.44 -28.76 2.42
C GLY A 228 -5.58 -27.88 3.66
N GLN A 229 -4.52 -27.66 4.44
CA GLN A 229 -4.59 -26.87 5.67
C GLN A 229 -4.68 -25.36 5.38
N LEU A 230 -5.54 -24.66 6.12
CA LEU A 230 -5.65 -23.21 6.06
C LEU A 230 -5.14 -22.64 7.38
N ARG A 231 -4.10 -21.79 7.31
CA ARG A 231 -3.47 -21.20 8.49
C ARG A 231 -3.24 -19.71 8.33
N ARG A 232 -3.50 -18.96 9.39
CA ARG A 232 -3.06 -17.57 9.55
C ARG A 232 -1.83 -17.51 10.43
N LEU A 233 -0.70 -17.06 9.87
CA LEU A 233 0.58 -16.96 10.57
C LEU A 233 0.76 -15.60 11.26
N ALA A 234 0.16 -14.54 10.71
CA ALA A 234 0.20 -13.19 11.24
C ALA A 234 -1.03 -12.41 10.77
N GLY A 235 -1.51 -11.45 11.56
CA GLY A 235 -2.65 -10.62 11.23
C GLY A 235 -3.02 -9.65 12.34
N ALA A 236 -4.27 -9.19 12.36
CA ALA A 236 -4.72 -8.23 13.36
C ALA A 236 -4.61 -8.80 14.78
N ALA A 237 -3.99 -8.03 15.68
CA ALA A 237 -3.89 -8.37 17.09
C ALA A 237 -5.29 -8.45 17.73
N GLY A 238 -5.50 -9.44 18.59
CA GLY A 238 -6.78 -9.63 19.30
C GLY A 238 -7.90 -10.24 18.45
N VAL A 239 -7.65 -10.60 17.19
CA VAL A 239 -8.61 -11.34 16.34
C VAL A 239 -8.20 -12.81 16.34
N ALA A 240 -9.11 -13.69 16.77
CA ALA A 240 -8.92 -15.13 16.69
C ALA A 240 -8.83 -15.59 15.23
N GLU A 241 -8.15 -16.70 14.97
CA GLU A 241 -7.88 -17.14 13.61
C GLU A 241 -9.16 -17.53 12.85
N GLU A 242 -10.11 -18.13 13.54
CA GLU A 242 -11.44 -18.52 13.07
C GLU A 242 -12.35 -17.33 12.74
N ASP A 243 -12.15 -16.20 13.40
CA ASP A 243 -12.93 -14.97 13.22
C ASP A 243 -12.36 -14.06 12.12
N ASP A 244 -11.09 -14.29 11.73
CA ASP A 244 -10.38 -13.48 10.74
C ASP A 244 -11.04 -13.61 9.35
N LEU A 245 -11.48 -12.48 8.80
CA LEU A 245 -12.16 -12.42 7.51
C LEU A 245 -11.28 -12.95 6.37
N ALA A 246 -9.95 -12.83 6.46
CA ALA A 246 -9.02 -13.37 5.48
C ALA A 246 -9.07 -14.91 5.47
N LEU A 247 -9.08 -15.56 6.62
CA LEU A 247 -9.15 -17.03 6.67
C LEU A 247 -10.55 -17.54 6.30
N ARG A 248 -11.59 -16.81 6.70
CA ARG A 248 -12.97 -17.09 6.27
C ARG A 248 -13.14 -16.97 4.76
N ALA A 249 -12.49 -16.00 4.13
CA ALA A 249 -12.46 -15.86 2.67
C ALA A 249 -11.81 -17.07 1.99
N ALA A 250 -10.65 -17.52 2.48
CA ALA A 250 -9.98 -18.70 1.95
C ALA A 250 -10.85 -19.96 2.06
N ARG A 251 -11.48 -20.18 3.22
CA ARG A 251 -12.43 -21.29 3.43
C ARG A 251 -13.61 -21.20 2.48
N LEU A 252 -14.24 -20.03 2.38
CA LEU A 252 -15.40 -19.81 1.51
C LEU A 252 -15.09 -20.09 0.04
N LEU A 253 -13.95 -19.62 -0.46
CA LEU A 253 -13.51 -19.88 -1.84
C LEU A 253 -13.25 -21.38 -2.06
N ARG A 254 -12.56 -22.03 -1.12
CA ARG A 254 -12.26 -23.47 -1.21
C ARG A 254 -13.54 -24.29 -1.25
N ASP A 255 -14.47 -24.01 -0.35
CA ASP A 255 -15.74 -24.72 -0.25
C ASP A 255 -16.62 -24.49 -1.49
N HIS A 256 -16.54 -23.30 -2.11
CA HIS A 256 -17.27 -22.99 -3.34
C HIS A 256 -16.69 -23.70 -4.58
N THR A 257 -15.37 -23.85 -4.65
CA THR A 257 -14.67 -24.34 -5.85
C THR A 257 -14.35 -25.84 -5.79
N GLY A 258 -14.38 -26.43 -4.59
CA GLY A 258 -14.05 -27.84 -4.38
C GLY A 258 -12.55 -28.16 -4.48
N VAL A 259 -11.68 -27.15 -4.57
CA VAL A 259 -10.23 -27.38 -4.57
C VAL A 259 -9.77 -27.97 -3.24
N THR A 260 -8.76 -28.83 -3.29
CA THR A 260 -8.21 -29.51 -2.10
C THR A 260 -6.97 -28.82 -1.53
N PHE A 261 -6.50 -27.74 -2.16
CA PHE A 261 -5.36 -26.98 -1.69
C PHE A 261 -5.66 -26.25 -0.37
N GLY A 262 -4.58 -26.03 0.38
CA GLY A 262 -4.53 -25.18 1.55
C GLY A 262 -3.76 -23.88 1.27
N ALA A 263 -3.57 -23.08 2.30
CA ALA A 263 -2.82 -21.83 2.24
C ALA A 263 -2.32 -21.41 3.62
N GLU A 264 -1.16 -20.77 3.64
CA GLU A 264 -0.70 -19.95 4.75
C GLU A 264 -0.84 -18.48 4.39
N ILE A 265 -1.39 -17.70 5.32
CA ILE A 265 -1.67 -16.28 5.13
C ILE A 265 -1.00 -15.50 6.26
N ALA A 266 -0.17 -14.53 5.92
CA ALA A 266 0.43 -13.58 6.86
C ALA A 266 0.08 -12.16 6.42
N ILE A 267 -0.54 -11.37 7.29
CA ILE A 267 -0.99 -10.01 6.98
C ILE A 267 -0.16 -9.02 7.79
N ASP A 268 0.52 -8.11 7.07
CA ASP A 268 1.19 -6.94 7.63
C ASP A 268 0.15 -5.81 7.76
N LYS A 269 -0.37 -5.64 8.99
CA LYS A 269 -1.47 -4.71 9.29
C LYS A 269 -0.96 -3.29 9.49
N ARG A 270 -1.50 -2.39 8.66
CA ARG A 270 -1.22 -0.96 8.61
C ARG A 270 -2.50 -0.15 8.72
N ILE A 271 -3.63 -0.70 8.24
CA ILE A 271 -4.94 -0.10 8.37
C ILE A 271 -5.45 -0.32 9.81
N PRO A 272 -5.81 0.75 10.55
CA PRO A 272 -6.34 0.63 11.90
C PRO A 272 -7.68 -0.12 11.95
N MET A 273 -7.81 -0.97 12.97
CA MET A 273 -9.02 -1.76 13.19
C MET A 273 -10.20 -0.88 13.63
N GLY A 274 -11.33 -1.01 12.94
CA GLY A 274 -12.52 -0.20 13.23
C GLY A 274 -12.36 1.29 12.92
N GLY A 275 -11.42 1.65 12.02
CA GLY A 275 -11.20 3.03 11.58
C GLY A 275 -12.14 3.51 10.46
N GLY A 276 -13.05 2.67 9.96
CA GLY A 276 -13.92 3.02 8.83
C GLY A 276 -13.22 3.01 7.46
N LEU A 277 -12.00 2.46 7.40
CA LEU A 277 -11.15 2.38 6.21
C LEU A 277 -11.26 1.04 5.45
N GLY A 278 -12.07 0.11 5.94
CA GLY A 278 -12.38 -1.15 5.25
C GLY A 278 -11.29 -2.23 5.29
N GLY A 279 -10.32 -2.15 6.21
CA GLY A 279 -9.16 -3.06 6.24
C GLY A 279 -9.51 -4.54 6.21
N GLY A 280 -10.36 -5.04 7.12
CA GLY A 280 -10.75 -6.46 7.12
C GLY A 280 -11.51 -6.92 5.86
N SER A 281 -12.30 -6.02 5.25
CA SER A 281 -12.98 -6.31 3.98
C SER A 281 -12.00 -6.35 2.81
N SER A 282 -10.98 -5.49 2.84
CA SER A 282 -9.90 -5.47 1.87
C SER A 282 -9.03 -6.73 1.97
N ASP A 283 -8.65 -7.13 3.19
CA ASP A 283 -7.93 -8.38 3.44
C ASP A 283 -8.68 -9.59 2.86
N ALA A 284 -9.99 -9.68 3.12
CA ALA A 284 -10.84 -10.74 2.59
C ALA A 284 -10.88 -10.74 1.05
N ALA A 285 -11.07 -9.57 0.43
CA ALA A 285 -11.08 -9.43 -1.02
C ALA A 285 -9.73 -9.82 -1.63
N SER A 286 -8.62 -9.37 -1.04
CA SER A 286 -7.28 -9.71 -1.48
C SER A 286 -7.00 -11.20 -1.36
N VAL A 287 -7.48 -11.87 -0.32
CA VAL A 287 -7.40 -13.34 -0.22
C VAL A 287 -8.22 -14.03 -1.31
N LEU A 288 -9.47 -13.60 -1.54
CA LEU A 288 -10.30 -14.18 -2.60
C LEU A 288 -9.61 -14.08 -3.97
N VAL A 289 -9.11 -12.89 -4.32
CA VAL A 289 -8.44 -12.64 -5.60
C VAL A 289 -7.11 -13.39 -5.71
N ALA A 290 -6.30 -13.38 -4.65
CA ALA A 290 -5.00 -14.06 -4.65
C ALA A 290 -5.19 -15.57 -4.76
N LEU A 291 -6.05 -16.17 -3.95
CA LEU A 291 -6.24 -17.62 -3.92
C LEU A 291 -7.00 -18.14 -5.15
N ASP A 292 -7.94 -17.39 -5.72
CA ASP A 292 -8.56 -17.75 -7.01
C ASP A 292 -7.48 -17.93 -8.09
N HIS A 293 -6.52 -17.00 -8.14
CA HIS A 293 -5.39 -17.09 -9.05
C HIS A 293 -4.43 -18.24 -8.69
N LEU A 294 -3.99 -18.34 -7.44
CA LEU A 294 -2.97 -19.30 -7.01
C LEU A 294 -3.45 -20.76 -7.01
N TRP A 295 -4.73 -20.97 -6.70
CA TRP A 295 -5.36 -22.29 -6.79
C TRP A 295 -5.84 -22.61 -8.21
N GLY A 296 -5.90 -21.62 -9.12
CA GLY A 296 -6.35 -21.80 -10.49
C GLY A 296 -7.84 -22.06 -10.60
N CYS A 297 -8.64 -21.43 -9.74
CA CYS A 297 -10.09 -21.66 -9.67
C CYS A 297 -10.84 -21.04 -10.87
N GLY A 298 -10.34 -19.93 -11.42
CA GLY A 298 -10.84 -19.35 -12.67
C GLY A 298 -12.18 -18.63 -12.54
N LEU A 299 -12.52 -18.10 -11.36
CA LEU A 299 -13.73 -17.31 -11.16
C LEU A 299 -13.57 -15.94 -11.84
N ASP A 300 -14.70 -15.41 -12.33
CA ASP A 300 -14.74 -14.04 -12.80
C ASP A 300 -14.95 -13.04 -11.65
N GLU A 301 -14.81 -11.75 -11.97
CA GLU A 301 -14.97 -10.66 -11.01
C GLU A 301 -16.35 -10.67 -10.33
N ALA A 302 -17.41 -11.05 -11.07
CA ALA A 302 -18.77 -11.05 -10.56
C ALA A 302 -18.98 -12.16 -9.52
N ALA A 303 -18.48 -13.37 -9.80
CA ALA A 303 -18.52 -14.51 -8.88
C ALA A 303 -17.73 -14.23 -7.60
N LEU A 304 -16.52 -13.67 -7.72
CA LEU A 304 -15.71 -13.28 -6.55
C LEU A 304 -16.39 -12.18 -5.72
N ALA A 305 -17.03 -11.20 -6.37
CA ALA A 305 -17.76 -10.15 -5.68
C ALA A 305 -18.97 -10.70 -4.93
N GLU A 306 -19.70 -11.66 -5.50
CA GLU A 306 -20.85 -12.31 -4.86
C GLU A 306 -20.42 -13.18 -3.67
N LEU A 307 -19.31 -13.91 -3.77
CA LEU A 307 -18.71 -14.58 -2.62
C LEU A 307 -18.30 -13.58 -1.54
N GLY A 308 -17.62 -12.49 -1.93
CA GLY A 308 -17.18 -11.44 -1.04
C GLY A 308 -18.33 -10.79 -0.25
N ARG A 309 -19.49 -10.59 -0.90
CA ARG A 309 -20.70 -10.04 -0.27
C ARG A 309 -21.16 -10.85 0.96
N ARG A 310 -20.89 -12.17 0.99
CA ARG A 310 -21.21 -13.04 2.15
C ARG A 310 -20.31 -12.79 3.36
N LEU A 311 -19.16 -12.14 3.16
CA LEU A 311 -18.18 -11.84 4.20
C LEU A 311 -18.35 -10.42 4.75
N GLY A 312 -18.73 -9.47 3.89
CA GLY A 312 -19.03 -8.09 4.28
C GLY A 312 -19.46 -7.20 3.12
N ALA A 313 -20.21 -6.15 3.42
CA ALA A 313 -20.78 -5.24 2.41
C ALA A 313 -19.72 -4.47 1.59
N ASP A 314 -18.56 -4.20 2.18
CA ASP A 314 -17.45 -3.49 1.51
C ASP A 314 -16.54 -4.42 0.70
N VAL A 315 -16.61 -5.75 0.85
CA VAL A 315 -15.72 -6.69 0.14
C VAL A 315 -15.85 -6.58 -1.40
N PRO A 316 -17.07 -6.45 -1.97
CA PRO A 316 -17.24 -6.31 -3.42
C PRO A 316 -16.48 -5.13 -4.05
N VAL A 317 -16.36 -3.98 -3.37
CA VAL A 317 -15.66 -2.82 -3.97
C VAL A 317 -14.15 -3.08 -4.09
N PHE A 318 -13.58 -3.84 -3.16
CA PHE A 318 -12.18 -4.24 -3.22
C PHE A 318 -11.92 -5.32 -4.27
N VAL A 319 -12.83 -6.28 -4.43
CA VAL A 319 -12.76 -7.29 -5.51
C VAL A 319 -12.82 -6.64 -6.88
N ARG A 320 -13.79 -5.74 -7.11
CA ARG A 320 -13.92 -5.00 -8.37
C ARG A 320 -12.81 -3.98 -8.59
N GLY A 321 -12.14 -3.55 -7.51
CA GLY A 321 -10.92 -2.77 -7.53
C GLY A 321 -11.02 -1.40 -8.20
N ARG A 322 -12.20 -0.78 -8.19
CA ARG A 322 -12.45 0.56 -8.76
C ARG A 322 -13.25 1.41 -7.79
N SER A 323 -13.01 2.72 -7.80
CA SER A 323 -13.87 3.67 -7.08
C SER A 323 -15.30 3.60 -7.63
N ALA A 324 -16.31 3.71 -6.76
CA ALA A 324 -17.69 3.44 -7.13
C ALA A 324 -18.69 4.24 -6.30
N TRP A 325 -19.79 4.62 -6.93
CA TRP A 325 -21.04 4.93 -6.23
C TRP A 325 -21.64 3.63 -5.73
N ALA A 326 -22.04 3.60 -4.46
CA ALA A 326 -22.61 2.43 -3.83
C ALA A 326 -23.99 2.74 -3.25
N GLU A 327 -24.91 1.80 -3.47
CA GLU A 327 -26.26 1.78 -2.90
C GLU A 327 -26.52 0.44 -2.20
N GLY A 328 -27.76 0.21 -1.73
CA GLY A 328 -28.09 -0.99 -0.99
C GLY A 328 -27.62 -0.88 0.45
N ILE A 329 -27.00 -1.94 0.97
CA ILE A 329 -26.17 -1.91 2.18
C ILE A 329 -24.70 -1.57 1.86
N GLY A 330 -24.38 -1.19 0.61
CA GLY A 330 -23.03 -0.91 0.09
C GLY A 330 -22.58 -1.86 -1.03
N GLU A 331 -23.38 -2.87 -1.37
CA GLU A 331 -23.10 -3.93 -2.33
C GLU A 331 -23.45 -3.58 -3.78
N ARG A 332 -24.35 -2.61 -4.01
CA ARG A 332 -24.80 -2.23 -5.35
C ARG A 332 -23.87 -1.15 -5.91
N LEU A 333 -22.87 -1.58 -6.67
CA LEU A 333 -21.76 -0.74 -7.13
C LEU A 333 -21.90 -0.30 -8.59
N THR A 334 -21.85 1.01 -8.80
CA THR A 334 -21.70 1.65 -10.12
C THR A 334 -20.33 2.32 -10.19
N PRO A 335 -19.40 1.88 -11.07
CA PRO A 335 -18.08 2.50 -11.20
C PRO A 335 -18.16 4.00 -11.44
N LEU A 336 -17.27 4.76 -10.78
CA LEU A 336 -17.24 6.22 -10.86
C LEU A 336 -15.80 6.70 -11.02
N ALA A 337 -15.53 7.44 -12.11
CA ALA A 337 -14.25 8.12 -12.30
C ALA A 337 -14.18 9.34 -11.37
N LEU A 338 -13.08 9.46 -10.64
CA LEU A 338 -12.85 10.53 -9.67
C LEU A 338 -11.54 11.24 -10.00
N PRO A 339 -11.47 12.58 -9.86
CA PRO A 339 -10.25 13.31 -10.12
C PRO A 339 -9.13 12.82 -9.20
N ARG A 340 -7.89 12.91 -9.70
CA ARG A 340 -6.70 12.65 -8.88
C ARG A 340 -6.69 13.60 -7.68
N ARG A 341 -6.57 13.02 -6.48
CA ARG A 341 -6.62 13.71 -5.19
C ARG A 341 -5.70 13.03 -4.20
N TRP A 342 -5.24 13.81 -3.22
CA TRP A 342 -4.43 13.36 -2.11
C TRP A 342 -5.21 13.53 -0.81
N TYR A 343 -5.12 12.55 0.07
CA TYR A 343 -5.84 12.52 1.33
C TYR A 343 -4.88 12.52 2.49
N VAL A 344 -5.15 13.37 3.49
CA VAL A 344 -4.57 13.23 4.83
C VAL A 344 -5.59 12.43 5.63
N VAL A 345 -5.23 11.22 6.04
CA VAL A 345 -6.05 10.35 6.88
C VAL A 345 -5.50 10.38 8.29
N LEU A 346 -6.33 10.69 9.27
CA LEU A 346 -5.97 10.67 10.69
C LEU A 346 -6.64 9.49 11.39
N ASP A 347 -5.84 8.76 12.17
CA ASP A 347 -6.30 7.81 13.17
C ASP A 347 -6.22 8.45 14.57
N PRO A 348 -7.35 8.70 15.24
CA PRO A 348 -7.35 9.22 16.61
C PRO A 348 -7.07 8.16 17.68
N HIS A 349 -6.76 6.92 17.28
CA HIS A 349 -6.56 5.78 18.17
C HIS A 349 -7.75 5.52 19.10
N GLU A 350 -8.96 5.72 18.57
CA GLU A 350 -10.22 5.47 19.26
C GLU A 350 -11.06 4.48 18.44
N HIS A 351 -11.39 3.34 19.05
CA HIS A 351 -12.17 2.30 18.39
C HIS A 351 -13.66 2.66 18.37
N VAL A 352 -14.26 2.68 17.18
CA VAL A 352 -15.68 3.00 17.00
C VAL A 352 -16.43 1.75 16.52
N ALA A 353 -17.26 1.19 17.40
CA ALA A 353 -18.05 -0.01 17.10
C ALA A 353 -19.25 0.33 16.19
N THR A 354 -19.17 -0.03 14.91
CA THR A 354 -20.20 0.23 13.88
C THR A 354 -21.60 -0.19 14.31
N ALA A 355 -21.75 -1.39 14.90
CA ALA A 355 -23.04 -1.92 15.30
C ALA A 355 -23.76 -1.02 16.33
N GLY A 356 -23.02 -0.48 17.30
CA GLY A 356 -23.57 0.42 18.32
C GLY A 356 -24.05 1.76 17.75
N LEU A 357 -23.40 2.26 16.70
CA LEU A 357 -23.81 3.49 16.03
C LEU A 357 -25.10 3.31 15.24
N PHE A 358 -25.27 2.20 14.53
CA PHE A 358 -26.51 1.91 13.80
C PHE A 358 -27.75 1.83 14.72
N GLN A 359 -27.57 1.55 16.01
CA GLN A 359 -28.62 1.53 17.03
C GLN A 359 -28.82 2.88 17.74
N ALA A 360 -28.00 3.89 17.47
CA ALA A 360 -28.08 5.19 18.15
C ALA A 360 -29.41 5.91 17.84
N PRO A 361 -30.23 6.30 18.84
CA PRO A 361 -31.50 6.97 18.57
C PRO A 361 -31.34 8.27 17.78
N GLU A 362 -30.24 8.98 17.99
CA GLU A 362 -29.90 10.23 17.32
C GLU A 362 -29.36 10.10 15.87
N LEU A 363 -29.23 8.88 15.34
CA LEU A 363 -28.76 8.67 13.96
C LEU A 363 -29.88 8.96 12.95
N THR A 364 -29.60 9.86 12.00
CA THR A 364 -30.49 10.15 10.88
C THR A 364 -30.56 8.94 9.94
N ARG A 365 -31.78 8.42 9.69
CA ARG A 365 -32.03 7.21 8.89
C ARG A 365 -32.99 7.40 7.72
N ASN A 366 -33.36 8.64 7.45
CA ASN A 366 -34.37 9.03 6.47
C ASN A 366 -33.85 10.19 5.59
N ALA A 367 -32.55 10.21 5.32
CA ALA A 367 -31.98 11.24 4.46
C ALA A 367 -32.57 11.14 3.05
N THR A 368 -32.87 12.28 2.42
CA THR A 368 -33.31 12.30 1.03
C THR A 368 -32.25 11.63 0.14
N PRO A 369 -32.65 10.67 -0.73
CA PRO A 369 -31.73 10.05 -1.67
C PRO A 369 -31.00 11.10 -2.50
N ALA A 370 -29.68 10.97 -2.54
CA ALA A 370 -28.80 11.76 -3.39
C ALA A 370 -28.81 11.22 -4.82
N LYS A 371 -28.56 12.11 -5.79
CA LYS A 371 -28.27 11.72 -7.17
C LYS A 371 -26.78 11.88 -7.44
N MET A 372 -26.21 11.05 -8.33
CA MET A 372 -24.79 11.14 -8.70
C MET A 372 -24.35 12.55 -9.15
N PRO A 373 -25.14 13.32 -9.94
CA PRO A 373 -24.77 14.69 -10.31
C PRO A 373 -24.61 15.66 -9.12
N ASP A 374 -25.34 15.44 -8.03
CA ASP A 374 -25.23 16.26 -6.81
C ASP A 374 -23.88 16.06 -6.13
N PHE A 375 -23.33 14.84 -6.20
CA PHE A 375 -21.99 14.53 -5.70
C PHE A 375 -20.91 15.11 -6.64
N VAL A 376 -21.06 14.90 -7.94
CA VAL A 376 -20.08 15.37 -8.94
C VAL A 376 -19.96 16.90 -8.94
N SER A 377 -21.05 17.61 -8.66
CA SER A 377 -21.05 19.08 -8.50
C SER A 377 -20.45 19.57 -7.17
N GLY A 378 -20.09 18.65 -6.26
CA GLY A 378 -19.47 18.96 -4.96
C GLY A 378 -20.48 19.25 -3.84
N GLY A 379 -21.78 19.09 -4.08
CA GLY A 379 -22.84 19.36 -3.10
C GLY A 379 -23.01 18.30 -2.02
N LEU A 380 -22.28 17.18 -2.09
CA LEU A 380 -22.39 16.05 -1.16
C LEU A 380 -21.06 15.68 -0.53
N ALA A 381 -20.90 16.03 0.75
CA ALA A 381 -19.70 15.76 1.53
C ALA A 381 -19.99 15.16 2.91
N ASP A 382 -21.25 15.15 3.34
CA ASP A 382 -21.62 14.75 4.70
C ASP A 382 -21.60 13.24 4.91
N ASN A 383 -21.36 12.86 6.16
CA ASN A 383 -21.46 11.48 6.63
C ASN A 383 -22.49 11.42 7.76
N ALA A 384 -23.50 10.54 7.62
CA ALA A 384 -24.61 10.37 8.55
C ALA A 384 -24.15 10.06 9.99
N PHE A 385 -22.98 9.44 10.16
CA PHE A 385 -22.44 9.11 11.47
C PHE A 385 -21.75 10.29 12.15
N THR A 386 -21.32 11.32 11.42
CA THR A 386 -20.53 12.44 11.97
C THR A 386 -21.18 13.08 13.21
N PRO A 387 -22.48 13.45 13.22
CA PRO A 387 -23.08 14.06 14.41
C PRO A 387 -23.11 13.14 15.64
N VAL A 388 -23.31 11.83 15.41
CA VAL A 388 -23.36 10.83 16.48
C VAL A 388 -21.97 10.58 17.05
N VAL A 389 -20.99 10.39 16.16
CA VAL A 389 -19.59 10.14 16.52
C VAL A 389 -19.00 11.32 17.27
N ARG A 390 -19.24 12.56 16.82
CA ARG A 390 -18.77 13.75 17.54
C ARG A 390 -19.26 13.83 18.98
N ARG A 391 -20.49 13.37 19.26
CA ARG A 391 -21.05 13.37 20.62
C ARG A 391 -20.49 12.26 21.51
N ARG A 392 -20.21 11.10 20.93
CA ARG A 392 -19.88 9.88 21.69
C ARG A 392 -18.38 9.57 21.76
N HIS A 393 -17.59 10.11 20.85
CA HIS A 393 -16.16 9.81 20.68
C HIS A 393 -15.33 11.10 20.65
N PRO A 394 -14.90 11.60 21.82
CA PRO A 394 -14.22 12.89 21.94
C PRO A 394 -12.91 12.99 21.16
N LYS A 395 -12.14 11.90 21.00
CA LYS A 395 -10.89 11.97 20.23
C LYS A 395 -11.18 12.06 18.74
N VAL A 396 -12.22 11.39 18.25
CA VAL A 396 -12.66 11.55 16.85
C VAL A 396 -13.16 12.97 16.61
N ALA A 397 -13.89 13.57 17.56
CA ALA A 397 -14.31 14.97 17.48
C ALA A 397 -13.11 15.92 17.41
N ALA A 398 -12.11 15.72 18.28
CA ALA A 398 -10.88 16.50 18.28
C ALA A 398 -10.09 16.35 16.96
N ALA A 399 -10.03 15.16 16.39
CA ALA A 399 -9.39 14.93 15.09
C ALA A 399 -10.14 15.63 13.94
N LEU A 400 -11.49 15.61 13.95
CA LEU A 400 -12.30 16.39 12.99
C LEU A 400 -12.05 17.89 13.11
N ASP A 401 -11.98 18.42 14.33
CA ASP A 401 -11.79 19.86 14.58
C ASP A 401 -10.38 20.31 14.17
N TRP A 402 -9.37 19.54 14.57
CA TRP A 402 -7.99 19.82 14.21
C TRP A 402 -7.79 19.80 12.69
N LEU A 403 -8.30 18.77 12.02
CA LEU A 403 -8.18 18.66 10.57
C LEU A 403 -9.05 19.71 9.84
N GLY A 404 -10.17 20.10 10.47
CA GLY A 404 -11.09 21.15 10.04
C GLY A 404 -10.43 22.53 9.90
N ALA A 405 -9.37 22.79 10.68
CA ALA A 405 -8.57 24.01 10.56
C ALA A 405 -7.83 24.13 9.22
N PHE A 406 -7.68 23.02 8.47
CA PHE A 406 -6.97 22.98 7.18
C PHE A 406 -7.90 22.85 5.96
N GLY A 407 -9.20 22.59 6.18
CA GLY A 407 -10.21 22.44 5.13
C GLY A 407 -11.39 21.57 5.59
N ALA A 408 -12.21 21.11 4.63
CA ALA A 408 -13.39 20.30 4.93
C ALA A 408 -13.02 18.87 5.37
N ALA A 409 -12.84 18.69 6.68
CA ALA A 409 -12.59 17.39 7.30
C ALA A 409 -13.86 16.52 7.31
N ARG A 410 -13.70 15.23 7.00
CA ARG A 410 -14.81 14.27 6.88
C ARG A 410 -14.50 12.98 7.63
N LEU A 411 -15.54 12.31 8.10
CA LEU A 411 -15.46 10.97 8.68
C LEU A 411 -15.50 9.92 7.57
N SER A 412 -14.67 8.87 7.63
CA SER A 412 -14.80 7.71 6.74
C SER A 412 -15.61 6.58 7.38
N GLY A 413 -16.55 5.98 6.63
CA GLY A 413 -17.42 4.93 7.14
C GLY A 413 -18.16 5.36 8.41
N SER A 414 -18.15 4.51 9.43
CA SER A 414 -18.66 4.80 10.77
C SER A 414 -17.63 5.47 11.70
N GLY A 415 -16.42 5.81 11.20
CA GLY A 415 -15.26 6.19 12.02
C GLY A 415 -14.45 4.98 12.46
N GLY A 416 -13.39 5.13 13.26
CA GLY A 416 -12.92 6.38 13.90
C GLY A 416 -12.04 7.32 13.05
N CYS A 417 -11.54 6.88 11.89
CA CYS A 417 -10.64 7.71 11.09
C CYS A 417 -11.38 8.86 10.39
N VAL A 418 -10.66 9.98 10.27
CA VAL A 418 -11.12 11.19 9.60
C VAL A 418 -10.16 11.53 8.48
N PHE A 419 -10.60 12.30 7.49
CA PHE A 419 -9.76 12.65 6.36
C PHE A 419 -10.01 14.06 5.82
N LEU A 420 -8.97 14.59 5.17
CA LEU A 420 -8.98 15.84 4.42
C LEU A 420 -8.56 15.55 2.99
N GLU A 421 -9.35 16.01 2.04
CA GLU A 421 -9.01 15.93 0.62
C GLU A 421 -8.22 17.17 0.20
N THR A 422 -7.19 16.96 -0.62
CA THR A 422 -6.35 18.03 -1.18
C THR A 422 -6.05 17.74 -2.65
N THR A 423 -5.74 18.79 -3.40
CA THR A 423 -5.36 18.67 -4.82
C THR A 423 -3.87 18.40 -5.02
N SER A 424 -3.06 18.62 -3.98
CA SER A 424 -1.60 18.56 -4.04
C SER A 424 -1.04 17.69 -2.93
N ARG A 425 -0.16 16.76 -3.32
CA ARG A 425 0.63 15.93 -2.39
C ARG A 425 1.41 16.77 -1.37
N ALA A 426 2.01 17.86 -1.84
CA ALA A 426 2.81 18.75 -1.00
C ALA A 426 1.95 19.39 0.10
N ARG A 427 0.71 19.78 -0.22
CA ARG A 427 -0.23 20.32 0.76
C ARG A 427 -0.66 19.25 1.77
N ALA A 428 -1.03 18.06 1.32
CA ALA A 428 -1.39 16.96 2.21
C ALA A 428 -0.27 16.67 3.24
N ARG A 429 0.98 16.63 2.78
CA ARG A 429 2.15 16.43 3.66
C ARG A 429 2.39 17.56 4.63
N GLN A 430 2.26 18.81 4.17
CA GLN A 430 2.40 19.96 5.05
C GLN A 430 1.42 19.87 6.22
N VAL A 431 0.19 19.42 5.97
CA VAL A 431 -0.81 19.18 7.02
C VAL A 431 -0.40 17.99 7.89
N ALA A 432 -0.06 16.84 7.30
CA ALA A 432 0.33 15.64 8.05
C ALA A 432 1.54 15.85 8.97
N ARG A 433 2.54 16.65 8.57
CA ARG A 433 3.71 17.00 9.40
C ARG A 433 3.37 17.83 10.65
N GLN A 434 2.21 18.48 10.67
CA GLN A 434 1.72 19.24 11.82
C GLN A 434 0.84 18.37 12.74
N CYS A 435 0.66 17.08 12.41
CA CYS A 435 -0.18 16.17 13.19
C CYS A 435 0.26 16.13 14.66
N PRO A 436 -0.65 16.35 15.62
CA PRO A 436 -0.39 16.18 17.04
C PRO A 436 0.04 14.74 17.34
N ALA A 437 0.86 14.55 18.38
CA ALA A 437 1.34 13.23 18.79
C ALA A 437 0.22 12.28 19.24
N ASP A 438 -0.95 12.80 19.61
CA ASP A 438 -2.11 12.01 20.02
C ASP A 438 -2.79 11.28 18.85
N PHE A 439 -2.47 11.64 17.61
CA PHE A 439 -3.02 11.05 16.39
C PHE A 439 -1.90 10.48 15.52
N ALA A 440 -2.25 9.50 14.68
CA ALA A 440 -1.40 9.10 13.56
C ALA A 440 -1.93 9.69 12.25
N ALA A 441 -1.02 10.16 11.39
CA ALA A 441 -1.37 10.68 10.07
C ALA A 441 -0.74 9.85 8.95
N VAL A 442 -1.51 9.62 7.89
CA VAL A 442 -1.03 9.02 6.64
C VAL A 442 -1.45 9.90 5.47
N VAL A 443 -0.53 10.09 4.52
CA VAL A 443 -0.84 10.72 3.24
C VAL A 443 -0.95 9.64 2.17
N ALA A 444 -2.12 9.54 1.54
CA ALA A 444 -2.39 8.57 0.47
C ALA A 444 -2.97 9.24 -0.77
N GLU A 445 -2.70 8.68 -1.94
CA GLU A 445 -3.34 9.03 -3.19
C GLU A 445 -4.64 8.24 -3.36
N GLY A 446 -5.67 8.90 -3.87
CA GLY A 446 -6.84 8.18 -4.37
C GLY A 446 -6.56 7.56 -5.75
N VAL A 447 -6.85 6.27 -5.90
CA VAL A 447 -6.53 5.52 -7.12
C VAL A 447 -7.76 5.22 -7.98
N GLU A 448 -7.58 5.19 -9.29
CA GLU A 448 -8.60 4.73 -10.24
C GLU A 448 -8.70 3.20 -10.27
N VAL A 449 -7.54 2.53 -10.26
CA VAL A 449 -7.40 1.07 -10.24
C VAL A 449 -6.72 0.66 -8.93
N SER A 450 -7.30 -0.33 -8.27
CA SER A 450 -6.79 -0.90 -7.03
C SER A 450 -5.37 -1.46 -7.19
N PRO A 451 -4.47 -1.22 -6.21
CA PRO A 451 -3.16 -1.88 -6.13
C PRO A 451 -3.27 -3.41 -6.18
N LEU A 452 -4.35 -4.00 -5.67
CA LEU A 452 -4.61 -5.44 -5.75
C LEU A 452 -4.73 -5.91 -7.20
N LEU A 453 -5.51 -5.22 -8.03
CA LEU A 453 -5.69 -5.60 -9.44
C LEU A 453 -4.43 -5.36 -10.27
N ALA A 454 -3.66 -4.31 -9.93
CA ALA A 454 -2.33 -4.12 -10.52
C ALA A 454 -1.38 -5.28 -10.20
N ALA A 455 -1.39 -5.77 -8.95
CA ALA A 455 -0.61 -6.93 -8.55
C ALA A 455 -1.09 -8.23 -9.23
N LEU A 456 -2.41 -8.46 -9.32
CA LEU A 456 -2.98 -9.60 -10.04
C LEU A 456 -2.55 -9.61 -11.52
N ALA A 457 -2.56 -8.45 -12.17
CA ALA A 457 -2.12 -8.33 -13.56
C ALA A 457 -0.65 -8.71 -13.73
N ARG A 458 0.23 -8.33 -12.78
CA ARG A 458 1.64 -8.77 -12.77
C ARG A 458 1.77 -10.28 -12.61
N HIS A 459 1.10 -10.86 -11.60
CA HIS A 459 1.15 -12.30 -11.33
C HIS A 459 0.64 -13.15 -12.51
N ARG A 460 -0.43 -12.70 -13.18
CA ARG A 460 -0.95 -13.37 -14.39
C ARG A 460 0.04 -13.37 -15.55
N ARG A 461 0.79 -12.28 -15.75
CA ARG A 461 1.85 -12.23 -16.78
C ARG A 461 3.04 -13.13 -16.41
N ALA A 462 3.35 -13.26 -15.13
CA ALA A 462 4.44 -14.13 -14.66
C ALA A 462 4.18 -15.63 -14.84
N GLY A 463 2.91 -16.06 -14.87
CA GLY A 463 2.51 -17.46 -15.07
C GLY A 463 2.23 -17.88 -16.52
N GLY A 464 2.29 -16.95 -17.47
CA GLY A 464 2.08 -17.21 -18.89
C GLY A 464 3.41 -17.37 -19.64
N ALA A 465 4.04 -18.53 -19.50
CA ALA A 465 5.15 -18.99 -20.34
C ALA A 465 4.96 -20.47 -20.68
#